data_AF-A0A7Y2CU57-F1
#
_entry.id   AF-A0A7Y2CU57-F1
#
_cell.length_a   1.000
_cell.length_b   1.000
_cell.length_c   1.000
_cell.angle_alpha   90.00
_cell.angle_beta   90.00
_cell.angle_gamma   90.00
#
_symmetry.space_group_name_H-M   'P 1'
#
loop_
_entity.id
_entity.type
_entity.pdbx_description
1 polymer ?
#
loop_
_entity_poly.entity_id
_entity_poly.type
_entity_poly.pdbx_seq_one_letter_code
_entity_poly.pdbx_strand_id
1 'polypeptide(L)'
;MVETHEDFSHRLHKLGQKHAQMSRGYVNVLTRDGLIVTKPKRFRRNNSGLRMIAVVIMGFFFFKALALSSIGPQAYDDRLALMKTGNQIEQLGAVIMAPDAITQKVAQIIGPILR
;
A
#
# COMPACT_ATOMS: atom_id res chain seq x y z
N MET A 1 12.18 -46.17 -21.77
CA MET A 1 12.42 -44.72 -21.63
C MET A 1 13.71 -44.58 -20.83
N VAL A 2 14.80 -44.09 -21.42
CA VAL A 2 16.09 -43.95 -20.73
C VAL A 2 16.02 -42.65 -19.93
N GLU A 3 15.99 -42.73 -18.59
CA GLU A 3 16.12 -41.54 -17.76
C GLU A 3 17.51 -40.94 -17.99
N THR A 4 17.54 -39.70 -18.45
CA THR A 4 18.80 -38.98 -18.64
C THR A 4 19.28 -38.44 -17.29
N HIS A 5 20.60 -38.27 -17.14
CA HIS A 5 21.19 -37.68 -15.94
C HIS A 5 20.61 -36.28 -15.61
N GLU A 6 20.19 -35.56 -16.65
CA GLU A 6 19.48 -34.26 -16.57
C GLU A 6 18.14 -34.39 -15.84
N ASP A 7 17.32 -35.39 -16.17
CA ASP A 7 16.01 -35.64 -15.54
C ASP A 7 16.15 -35.95 -14.04
N PHE A 8 17.20 -36.69 -13.67
CA PHE A 8 17.51 -36.96 -12.28
C PHE A 8 17.92 -35.70 -11.52
N SER A 9 18.83 -34.90 -12.10
CA SER A 9 19.30 -33.64 -11.52
C SER A 9 18.15 -32.65 -11.31
N HIS A 10 17.25 -32.52 -12.29
CA HIS A 10 16.05 -31.68 -12.18
C HIS A 10 15.13 -32.12 -11.04
N ARG A 11 14.95 -33.43 -10.83
CA ARG A 11 14.15 -33.95 -9.72
C ARG A 11 14.79 -33.66 -8.37
N LEU A 12 16.11 -33.80 -8.24
CA LEU A 12 16.83 -33.43 -7.02
C LEU A 12 16.64 -31.96 -6.67
N HIS A 13 16.76 -31.05 -7.65
CA HIS A 13 16.52 -29.63 -7.43
C HIS A 13 15.09 -29.35 -6.97
N LYS A 14 14.08 -29.95 -7.61
CA LYS A 14 12.67 -29.81 -7.21
C LYS A 14 12.43 -30.33 -5.79
N LEU A 15 13.07 -31.44 -5.42
CA LEU A 15 12.96 -32.02 -4.09
C LEU A 15 13.57 -31.10 -3.02
N GLY A 16 14.77 -30.57 -3.28
CA GLY A 16 15.44 -29.60 -2.41
C GLY A 16 14.62 -28.33 -2.23
N GLN A 17 14.05 -27.78 -3.31
CA GLN A 17 13.15 -26.63 -3.24
C GLN A 17 11.89 -26.93 -2.43
N LYS A 18 11.27 -28.09 -2.62
CA LYS A 18 10.08 -28.51 -1.85
C LYS A 18 10.42 -28.62 -0.36
N HIS A 19 11.58 -29.21 -0.01
CA HIS A 19 12.03 -29.34 1.37
C HIS A 19 12.29 -27.97 2.02
N ALA A 20 12.99 -27.07 1.33
CA ALA A 20 13.23 -25.71 1.79
C ALA A 20 11.94 -24.88 1.95
N GLN A 21 10.91 -25.15 1.15
CA GLN A 21 9.60 -24.53 1.33
C GLN A 21 8.85 -25.12 2.54
N MET A 22 8.99 -26.42 2.79
CA MET A 22 8.37 -27.09 3.94
C MET A 22 9.02 -26.70 5.28
N SER A 23 10.31 -26.33 5.30
CA SER A 23 10.98 -25.86 6.52
C SER A 23 10.41 -24.53 7.06
N ARG A 24 9.79 -23.72 6.19
CA ARG A 24 9.07 -22.48 6.56
C ARG A 24 7.64 -22.72 7.05
N GLY A 25 7.24 -23.99 7.17
CA GLY A 25 5.92 -24.43 7.59
C GLY A 25 5.19 -25.24 6.52
N TYR A 26 4.35 -26.16 6.97
CA TYR A 26 3.55 -27.04 6.14
C TYR A 26 2.10 -27.09 6.62
N VAL A 27 1.21 -27.52 5.74
CA VAL A 27 -0.20 -27.77 6.03
C VAL A 27 -0.59 -29.16 5.54
N ASN A 28 -1.36 -29.86 6.35
CA ASN A 28 -1.94 -31.14 5.99
C ASN A 28 -3.26 -30.88 5.29
N VAL A 29 -3.38 -31.35 4.06
CA VAL A 29 -4.61 -31.21 3.27
C VAL A 29 -5.14 -32.60 2.99
N LEU A 30 -6.41 -32.82 3.30
CA LEU A 30 -7.11 -34.04 2.91
C LEU A 30 -7.40 -33.95 1.42
N THR A 31 -6.88 -34.90 0.66
CA THR A 31 -7.15 -35.03 -0.78
C THR A 31 -8.53 -35.66 -0.96
N ARG A 32 -9.15 -35.47 -2.14
CA ARG A 32 -10.46 -36.06 -2.47
C ARG A 32 -10.48 -37.58 -2.31
N ASP A 33 -9.32 -38.21 -2.45
CA ASP A 33 -9.13 -39.66 -2.33
C ASP A 33 -8.98 -40.13 -0.87
N GLY A 34 -9.17 -39.25 0.13
CA GLY A 34 -9.05 -39.57 1.55
C GLY A 34 -7.62 -39.57 2.09
N LEU A 35 -6.62 -39.30 1.25
CA LEU A 35 -5.21 -39.26 1.66
C LEU A 35 -4.81 -37.90 2.25
N ILE A 36 -4.10 -37.93 3.37
CA ILE A 36 -3.51 -36.73 3.97
C ILE A 36 -2.19 -36.43 3.26
N VAL A 37 -2.11 -35.27 2.60
CA VAL A 37 -0.90 -34.82 1.90
C VAL A 37 -0.34 -33.56 2.56
N THR A 38 0.94 -33.59 2.89
CA THR A 38 1.71 -32.43 3.36
C THR A 38 2.05 -31.52 2.18
N LYS A 39 1.58 -30.26 2.25
CA LYS A 39 1.90 -29.22 1.28
C LYS A 39 2.60 -28.06 1.99
N PRO A 40 3.61 -27.41 1.37
CA PRO A 40 4.26 -26.25 1.97
C PRO A 40 3.22 -25.16 2.19
N LYS A 41 3.29 -24.50 3.36
CA LYS A 41 2.39 -23.41 3.72
C LYS A 41 2.67 -22.22 2.80
N ARG A 42 1.78 -21.99 1.82
CA ARG A 42 1.89 -20.82 0.95
C ARG A 42 1.64 -19.56 1.76
N PHE A 43 2.69 -18.80 2.06
CA PHE A 43 2.54 -17.42 2.51
C PHE A 43 1.94 -16.61 1.36
N ARG A 44 0.61 -16.43 1.36
CA ARG A 44 0.00 -15.37 0.55
C ARG A 44 0.64 -14.07 1.04
N ARG A 45 1.36 -13.38 0.16
CA ARG A 45 1.84 -12.02 0.41
C ARG A 45 0.60 -11.19 0.65
N ASN A 46 0.29 -10.95 1.92
CA ASN A 46 -0.90 -10.23 2.30
C ASN A 46 -0.65 -8.76 1.96
N ASN A 47 -1.21 -8.29 0.85
CA ASN A 47 -1.12 -6.88 0.45
C ASN A 47 -1.93 -5.96 1.39
N SER A 48 -2.36 -6.46 2.57
CA SER A 48 -3.04 -5.69 3.61
C SER A 48 -2.21 -4.52 4.12
N GLY A 49 -0.88 -4.63 4.15
CA GLY A 49 0.01 -3.54 4.55
C GLY A 49 -0.12 -2.30 3.67
N LEU A 50 -0.21 -2.50 2.34
CA LEU A 50 -0.40 -1.41 1.38
C LEU A 50 -1.76 -0.70 1.57
N ARG A 51 -2.81 -1.46 1.89
CA ARG A 51 -4.14 -0.89 2.18
C ARG A 51 -4.12 -0.02 3.44
N MET A 52 -3.43 -0.47 4.50
CA MET A 52 -3.32 0.30 5.74
C MET A 52 -2.56 1.62 5.49
N ILE A 53 -1.45 1.58 4.75
CA ILE A 53 -0.69 2.78 4.37
C ILE A 53 -1.57 3.77 3.60
N ALA A 54 -2.36 3.28 2.63
CA ALA A 54 -3.26 4.14 1.85
C ALA A 54 -4.32 4.84 2.73
N VAL A 55 -4.88 4.14 3.72
CA VAL A 55 -5.87 4.72 4.65
C VAL A 55 -5.24 5.82 5.51
N VAL A 56 -4.01 5.61 6.01
CA VAL A 56 -3.29 6.63 6.80
C VAL A 56 -3.01 7.88 5.98
N ILE A 57 -2.54 7.71 4.75
CA ILE A 57 -2.29 8.83 3.84
C ILE A 57 -3.60 9.60 3.58
N MET A 58 -4.69 8.89 3.30
CA MET A 58 -5.98 9.51 3.04
C MET A 58 -6.51 10.30 4.25
N GLY A 59 -6.38 9.75 5.47
CA GLY A 59 -6.74 10.43 6.71
C GLY A 59 -5.93 11.72 6.94
N PHE A 60 -4.63 11.70 6.62
CA PHE A 60 -3.78 12.89 6.70
C PHE A 60 -4.25 14.01 5.77
N PHE A 61 -4.59 13.70 4.51
CA PHE A 61 -5.14 14.68 3.58
C PHE A 61 -6.50 15.22 4.04
N PHE A 62 -7.35 14.36 4.60
CA PHE A 62 -8.66 14.77 5.13
C PHE A 62 -8.52 15.74 6.31
N PHE A 63 -7.63 15.42 7.25
CA PHE A 63 -7.29 16.30 8.36
C PHE A 63 -6.73 17.65 7.88
N LYS A 64 -5.83 17.62 6.89
CA LYS A 64 -5.26 18.82 6.27
C LYS A 64 -6.34 19.70 5.62
N ALA A 65 -7.30 19.09 4.92
CA ALA A 65 -8.42 19.78 4.30
C ALA A 65 -9.40 20.39 5.33
N LEU A 66 -9.66 19.69 6.43
CA LEU A 66 -10.48 20.22 7.54
C LEU A 66 -9.79 21.39 8.25
N ALA A 67 -8.50 21.27 8.55
CA ALA A 67 -7.72 22.35 9.14
C ALA A 67 -7.72 23.58 8.23
N LEU A 68 -7.56 23.38 6.92
CA LEU A 68 -7.67 24.43 5.94
C LEU A 68 -9.06 25.08 5.89
N SER A 69 -10.11 24.27 5.83
CA SER A 69 -11.49 24.76 5.73
C SER A 69 -11.92 25.57 6.96
N SER A 70 -11.35 25.30 8.14
CA SER A 70 -11.64 26.07 9.37
C SER A 70 -11.11 27.51 9.35
N ILE A 71 -10.13 27.82 8.48
CA ILE A 71 -9.46 29.13 8.41
C ILE A 71 -10.07 30.03 7.33
N GLY A 72 -10.73 29.44 6.33
CA GLY A 72 -11.39 30.15 5.23
C GLY A 72 -10.47 30.43 4.03
N PRO A 73 -11.05 30.63 2.82
CA PRO A 73 -10.31 30.70 1.56
C PRO A 73 -9.34 31.90 1.47
N GLN A 74 -9.72 33.06 2.02
CA GLN A 74 -8.93 34.29 1.92
C GLN A 74 -7.61 34.21 2.69
N ALA A 75 -7.65 33.64 3.90
CA ALA A 75 -6.47 33.47 4.75
C ALA A 75 -5.56 32.32 4.27
N TYR A 76 -6.04 31.47 3.35
CA TYR A 76 -5.22 30.41 2.77
C TYR A 76 -4.23 30.94 1.74
N ASP A 77 -4.68 31.83 0.85
CA ASP A 77 -3.82 32.42 -0.17
C ASP A 77 -2.71 33.28 0.45
N ASP A 78 -3.02 34.01 1.52
CA ASP A 78 -2.03 34.80 2.28
C ASP A 78 -1.00 33.91 2.98
N ARG A 79 -1.42 32.78 3.56
CA ARG A 79 -0.50 31.82 4.20
C ARG A 79 0.32 31.01 3.18
N LEU A 80 -0.24 30.71 2.01
CA LEU A 80 0.48 30.07 0.92
C LEU A 80 1.56 31.00 0.35
N ALA A 81 1.27 32.29 0.26
CA ALA A 81 2.25 33.30 -0.13
C ALA A 81 3.41 33.38 0.88
N LEU A 82 3.10 33.38 2.19
CA LEU A 82 4.11 33.36 3.26
C LEU A 82 4.94 32.07 3.29
N MET A 83 4.35 30.90 3.06
CA MET A 83 5.07 29.61 3.04
C MET A 83 6.01 29.46 1.83
N LYS A 84 5.72 30.12 0.70
CA LYS A 84 6.62 30.16 -0.46
C LYS A 84 7.89 30.98 -0.20
N THR A 85 7.80 31.98 0.66
CA THR A 85 8.94 32.83 1.08
C THR A 85 9.67 32.31 2.32
N GLY A 86 9.15 31.25 2.95
CA GLY A 86 9.64 30.69 4.22
C GLY A 86 10.78 29.67 4.09
N ASN A 87 11.02 28.92 5.17
CA ASN A 87 12.10 27.94 5.32
C ASN A 87 11.94 26.74 4.36
N GLN A 88 12.98 25.94 4.12
CA GLN A 88 12.97 24.81 3.16
C GLN A 88 11.86 23.77 3.45
N ILE A 89 11.52 23.57 4.72
CA ILE A 89 10.41 22.70 5.17
C ILE A 89 9.04 23.32 4.80
N GLU A 90 8.93 24.65 4.88
CA GLU A 90 7.71 25.40 4.55
C GLU A 90 7.49 25.48 3.04
N GLN A 91 8.57 25.61 2.26
CA GLN A 91 8.53 25.55 0.80
C GLN A 91 8.10 24.16 0.30
N LEU A 92 8.59 23.09 0.92
CA LEU A 92 8.10 21.72 0.67
C LEU A 92 6.61 21.57 1.01
N GLY A 93 6.19 22.14 2.14
CA GLY A 93 4.78 22.20 2.53
C GLY A 93 3.91 22.96 1.52
N ALA A 94 4.42 24.06 0.95
CA ALA A 94 3.75 24.86 -0.07
C ALA A 94 3.60 24.13 -1.41
N VAL A 95 4.57 23.30 -1.81
CA VAL A 95 4.46 22.45 -3.00
C VAL A 95 3.42 21.36 -2.81
N ILE A 96 3.33 20.75 -1.61
CA ILE A 96 2.31 19.74 -1.28
C ILE A 96 0.92 20.39 -1.04
N MET A 97 0.85 21.70 -0.77
CA MET A 97 -0.38 22.49 -0.62
C MET A 97 -0.80 23.25 -1.88
N ALA A 98 0.00 23.20 -2.95
CA ALA A 98 -0.28 23.92 -4.18
C ALA A 98 -1.67 23.51 -4.71
N PRO A 99 -2.46 24.45 -5.25
CA PRO A 99 -3.84 24.21 -5.65
C PRO A 99 -3.89 23.24 -6.84
N ASP A 100 -3.96 21.95 -6.56
CA ASP A 100 -4.23 20.94 -7.55
C ASP A 100 -5.70 20.98 -7.97
N ALA A 101 -5.97 20.82 -9.27
CA ALA A 101 -7.31 20.83 -9.86
C ALA A 101 -8.28 19.81 -9.20
N ILE A 102 -7.74 18.79 -8.55
CA ILE A 102 -8.49 17.79 -7.78
C ILE A 102 -9.00 18.40 -6.46
N THR A 103 -8.16 19.16 -5.76
CA THR A 103 -8.50 19.82 -4.49
C THR A 103 -9.56 20.88 -4.68
N GLN A 104 -9.52 21.63 -5.79
CA GLN A 104 -10.57 22.60 -6.12
C GLN A 104 -11.93 21.93 -6.37
N LYS A 105 -11.96 20.79 -7.05
CA LYS A 105 -13.19 20.01 -7.27
C LYS A 105 -13.76 19.43 -5.97
N VAL A 106 -12.90 18.94 -5.09
CA VAL A 106 -13.32 18.43 -3.77
C VAL A 106 -13.83 19.57 -2.87
N ALA A 107 -13.20 20.75 -2.91
CA ALA A 107 -13.66 21.92 -2.17
C ALA A 107 -15.05 22.41 -2.62
N GLN A 108 -15.36 22.33 -3.92
CA GLN A 108 -16.70 22.64 -4.44
C GLN A 108 -17.78 21.67 -3.97
N ILE A 109 -17.42 20.41 -3.71
CA ILE A 109 -18.35 19.38 -3.22
C ILE A 109 -18.58 19.50 -1.70
N ILE A 110 -17.55 19.89 -0.95
CA ILE A 110 -17.60 19.98 0.52
C ILE A 110 -18.09 21.36 0.99
N GLY A 111 -17.87 22.42 0.21
CA GLY A 111 -18.28 23.79 0.52
C GLY A 111 -19.76 23.98 0.93
N PRO A 112 -20.73 23.27 0.33
CA PRO A 112 -22.14 23.35 0.75
C PRO A 112 -22.46 22.66 2.08
N ILE A 113 -21.59 21.79 2.58
CA ILE A 113 -21.82 20.99 3.81
C ILE A 113 -21.28 21.73 5.05
N LEU A 114 -20.32 22.64 4.87
CA LEU A 114 -19.68 23.42 5.94
C LEU A 114 -20.20 24.87 6.03
N ARG A 115 -21.30 25.18 5.35
CA ARG A 115 -21.99 26.47 5.41
C ARG A 115 -23.10 26.47 6.45
#